data_AF-A0A9X0CJ77-F1
#
_entry.id   AF-A0A9X0CJ77-F1
#
_cell.length_a   1.000
_cell.length_b   1.000
_cell.length_c   1.000
_cell.angle_alpha   90.00
_cell.angle_beta   90.00
_cell.angle_gamma   90.00
#
_symmetry.space_group_name_H-M   'P 1'
#
loop_
_entity.id
_entity.type
_entity.pdbx_description
1 polymer ?
#
loop_
_entity_poly.entity_id
_entity_poly.type
_entity_poly.pdbx_seq_one_letter_code
_entity_poly.pdbx_strand_id
1 'polypeptide(L)'
;MGVECFETPTGWKFFGNLMDAQRISLCGEESFGTGSDHIREKDGVWAMLAWLSIIASRKMSVHDILKDFWKKYGRGFFVRCDYENVGSEGANQMIELLRQTAEDGSLVNKTLTGGSGQDQKTYQVKSMDDFSYTDPIDGSVSKKQGVRIIFTDGSRVIYRLSGTGSAGATVRVYVESYEPDESKHLLDAQIVLKPLLDIALNLSQLQQFTGRDAPTVIT
;
A
#
# COMPACT_ATOMS: atom_id res chain seq x y z
N MET A 1 -20.27 -5.01 -4.14
CA MET A 1 -20.65 -4.94 -5.57
C MET A 1 -20.58 -6.30 -6.27
N GLY A 2 -20.01 -7.35 -5.65
CA GLY A 2 -19.97 -8.69 -6.27
C GLY A 2 -19.13 -8.76 -7.54
N VAL A 3 -18.24 -7.78 -7.73
CA VAL A 3 -17.29 -7.72 -8.86
C VAL A 3 -16.00 -8.40 -8.47
N GLU A 4 -15.32 -8.97 -9.45
CA GLU A 4 -14.00 -9.56 -9.27
C GLU A 4 -12.96 -8.48 -8.97
N CYS A 5 -12.03 -8.78 -8.04
CA CYS A 5 -10.95 -7.88 -7.65
C CYS A 5 -9.63 -8.64 -7.64
N PHE A 6 -8.60 -8.04 -8.25
CA PHE A 6 -7.26 -8.61 -8.31
C PHE A 6 -6.28 -7.71 -7.57
N GLU A 7 -5.48 -8.30 -6.69
CA GLU A 7 -4.28 -7.68 -6.15
C GLU A 7 -3.10 -8.19 -6.98
N THR A 8 -2.55 -7.32 -7.83
CA THR A 8 -1.40 -7.64 -8.69
C THR A 8 -0.12 -7.03 -8.12
N PRO A 9 1.06 -7.53 -8.51
CA PRO A 9 2.30 -6.82 -8.22
C PRO A 9 2.32 -5.47 -8.95
N THR A 10 3.16 -4.55 -8.48
CA THR A 10 3.34 -3.25 -9.14
C THR A 10 3.89 -3.42 -10.55
N GLY A 11 3.31 -2.67 -11.49
CA GLY A 11 3.66 -2.70 -12.91
C GLY A 11 2.43 -2.98 -13.77
N TRP A 12 2.14 -2.08 -14.71
CA TRP A 12 0.92 -2.11 -15.51
C TRP A 12 0.75 -3.37 -16.38
N LYS A 13 1.85 -4.08 -16.67
CA LYS A 13 1.85 -5.33 -17.44
C LYS A 13 0.89 -6.40 -16.89
N PHE A 14 0.71 -6.48 -15.57
CA PHE A 14 -0.19 -7.46 -14.95
C PHE A 14 -1.66 -7.13 -15.24
N PHE A 15 -2.01 -5.85 -15.33
CA PHE A 15 -3.35 -5.44 -15.74
C PHE A 15 -3.60 -5.73 -17.23
N GLY A 16 -2.59 -5.59 -18.08
CA GLY A 16 -2.71 -5.89 -19.51
C GLY A 16 -3.25 -7.29 -19.78
N ASN A 17 -2.66 -8.31 -19.13
CA ASN A 17 -3.14 -9.71 -19.20
C ASN A 17 -4.60 -9.84 -18.78
N LEU A 18 -4.97 -9.23 -17.65
CA LEU A 18 -6.34 -9.28 -17.12
C LEU A 18 -7.36 -8.54 -18.01
N MET A 19 -6.96 -7.43 -18.64
CA MET A 19 -7.78 -6.68 -19.59
C MET A 19 -8.00 -7.47 -20.89
N ASP A 20 -6.95 -8.09 -21.43
CA ASP A 20 -7.04 -8.92 -22.64
C ASP A 20 -7.95 -10.14 -22.43
N ALA A 21 -7.96 -10.68 -21.20
CA ALA A 21 -8.88 -11.73 -20.79
C ALA A 21 -10.27 -11.23 -20.35
N GLN A 22 -10.56 -9.93 -20.47
CA GLN A 22 -11.84 -9.31 -20.09
C GLN A 22 -12.25 -9.54 -18.62
N ARG A 23 -11.28 -9.69 -17.72
CA ARG A 23 -11.53 -9.92 -16.28
C ARG A 23 -11.56 -8.64 -15.45
N ILE A 24 -11.00 -7.55 -15.99
CA ILE A 24 -11.04 -6.22 -15.37
C ILE A 24 -11.36 -5.16 -16.42
N SER A 25 -12.07 -4.11 -16.00
CA SER A 25 -12.27 -2.89 -16.79
C SER A 25 -11.82 -1.62 -16.06
N LEU A 26 -11.38 -1.71 -14.81
CA LEU A 26 -10.87 -0.57 -14.04
C LEU A 26 -9.71 -1.05 -13.17
N CYS A 27 -8.60 -0.32 -13.20
CA CYS A 27 -7.44 -0.58 -12.35
C CYS A 27 -6.72 0.71 -11.98
N GLY A 28 -5.89 0.63 -10.93
CA GLY A 28 -5.09 1.75 -10.47
C GLY A 28 -3.95 1.31 -9.59
N GLU A 29 -2.96 2.19 -9.47
CA GLU A 29 -1.78 2.03 -8.61
C GLU A 29 -1.68 3.27 -7.73
N GLU A 30 -1.24 3.09 -6.48
CA GLU A 30 -1.03 4.20 -5.52
C GLU A 30 -0.09 5.29 -6.04
N SER A 31 0.80 4.92 -6.97
CA SER A 31 1.74 5.80 -7.66
C SER A 31 1.06 6.68 -8.72
N PHE A 32 -0.10 7.25 -8.39
CA PHE A 32 -0.89 8.16 -9.22
C PHE A 32 -1.33 7.58 -10.58
N GLY A 33 -1.50 6.26 -10.64
CA GLY A 33 -1.91 5.55 -11.85
C GLY A 33 -3.38 5.18 -11.81
N THR A 34 -4.15 5.52 -12.83
CA THR A 34 -5.53 5.02 -13.00
C THR A 34 -5.79 4.80 -14.49
N GLY A 35 -6.59 3.78 -14.81
CA GLY A 35 -6.94 3.44 -16.18
C GLY A 35 -8.05 2.40 -16.28
N SER A 36 -8.47 2.13 -17.51
CA SER A 36 -9.47 1.12 -17.86
C SER A 36 -9.01 0.32 -19.08
N ASP A 37 -9.79 -0.67 -19.47
CA ASP A 37 -9.57 -1.55 -20.64
C ASP A 37 -9.68 -0.85 -22.01
N HIS A 38 -9.94 0.47 -22.05
CA HIS A 38 -9.95 1.27 -23.28
C HIS A 38 -8.59 1.33 -23.99
N ILE A 39 -7.50 1.24 -23.23
CA ILE A 39 -6.12 1.07 -23.72
C ILE A 39 -5.38 0.07 -22.82
N ARG A 40 -4.06 -0.11 -23.02
CA ARG A 40 -3.20 -0.99 -22.21
C ARG A 40 -2.14 -0.23 -21.43
N GLU A 41 -2.45 1.01 -21.08
CA GLU A 41 -1.58 1.92 -20.31
C GLU A 41 -2.39 2.73 -19.30
N LYS A 42 -1.68 3.40 -18.39
CA LYS A 42 -2.27 4.43 -17.54
C LYS A 42 -2.71 5.62 -18.40
N ASP A 43 -3.82 6.27 -18.04
CA ASP A 43 -4.26 7.49 -18.73
C ASP A 43 -4.77 8.54 -17.73
N GLY A 44 -3.95 9.57 -17.52
CA GLY A 44 -4.27 10.67 -16.62
C GLY A 44 -5.35 11.61 -17.16
N VAL A 45 -5.44 11.80 -18.49
CA VAL A 45 -6.49 12.63 -19.10
C VAL A 45 -7.83 11.92 -18.98
N TRP A 46 -7.85 10.61 -19.23
CA TRP A 46 -9.02 9.77 -19.01
C TRP A 46 -9.47 9.83 -17.54
N ALA A 47 -8.55 9.69 -16.57
CA ALA A 47 -8.88 9.74 -15.15
C ALA A 47 -9.47 11.11 -14.75
N MET A 48 -8.93 12.20 -15.29
CA MET A 48 -9.47 13.55 -15.11
C MET A 48 -10.89 13.66 -15.68
N LEU A 49 -11.13 13.21 -16.91
CA LEU A 49 -12.45 13.25 -17.54
C LEU A 49 -13.47 12.36 -16.81
N ALA A 50 -13.04 11.22 -16.27
CA ALA A 50 -13.86 10.37 -15.41
C ALA A 50 -14.30 11.12 -14.14
N TRP A 51 -13.37 11.82 -13.48
CA TRP A 51 -13.69 12.67 -12.32
C TRP A 51 -14.65 13.81 -12.68
N LEU A 52 -14.43 14.51 -13.79
CA LEU A 52 -15.34 15.56 -14.26
C LEU A 52 -16.75 15.01 -14.52
N SER A 53 -16.84 13.80 -15.06
CA SER A 53 -18.12 13.11 -15.30
C SER A 53 -18.83 12.78 -13.98
N ILE A 54 -18.09 12.29 -12.97
CA ILE A 54 -18.63 12.04 -11.62
C ILE A 54 -19.13 13.34 -10.99
N ILE A 55 -18.35 14.42 -11.06
CA ILE A 55 -18.70 15.74 -10.50
C ILE A 55 -19.95 16.29 -11.20
N ALA A 56 -20.01 16.24 -12.53
CA ALA A 56 -21.15 16.73 -13.30
C ALA A 56 -22.45 15.96 -12.97
N SER A 57 -22.35 14.65 -12.76
CA SER A 57 -23.48 13.80 -12.39
C SER A 57 -23.92 14.02 -10.94
N ARG A 58 -22.98 14.07 -10.00
CA ARG A 58 -23.24 14.21 -8.56
C ARG A 58 -23.61 15.63 -8.15
N LYS A 59 -23.13 16.64 -8.88
CA LYS A 59 -23.27 18.08 -8.56
C LYS A 59 -22.75 18.42 -7.16
N MET A 60 -21.63 17.80 -6.79
CA MET A 60 -20.98 17.92 -5.48
C MET A 60 -19.52 18.32 -5.67
N SER A 61 -18.93 18.95 -4.66
CA SER A 61 -17.49 19.15 -4.64
C SER A 61 -16.75 17.82 -4.52
N VAL A 62 -15.47 17.76 -4.94
CA VAL A 62 -14.63 16.57 -4.74
C VAL A 62 -14.57 16.18 -3.26
N HIS A 63 -14.49 17.16 -2.37
CA HIS A 63 -14.46 16.95 -0.92
C HIS A 63 -15.72 16.25 -0.42
N ASP A 64 -16.91 16.71 -0.84
CA ASP A 64 -18.17 16.11 -0.40
C ASP A 64 -18.38 14.72 -1.00
N ILE A 65 -17.94 14.48 -2.25
CA ILE A 65 -17.97 13.15 -2.87
C ILE A 65 -17.12 12.17 -2.06
N LEU A 66 -15.93 12.58 -1.64
CA LEU A 66 -15.04 11.76 -0.79
C LEU A 66 -15.65 11.50 0.60
N LYS A 67 -16.23 12.52 1.24
CA LYS A 67 -16.91 12.35 2.53
C LYS A 67 -18.08 11.37 2.45
N ASP A 68 -18.90 11.48 1.41
CA ASP A 68 -19.98 10.52 1.14
C ASP A 68 -19.44 9.11 0.91
N PHE A 69 -18.33 8.99 0.17
CA PHE A 69 -17.68 7.71 -0.09
C PHE A 69 -17.15 7.07 1.20
N TRP A 70 -16.42 7.82 2.03
CA TRP A 70 -15.91 7.35 3.30
C TRP A 70 -17.03 7.01 4.27
N LYS A 71 -18.08 7.80 4.35
CA LYS A 71 -19.27 7.48 5.15
C LYS A 71 -19.86 6.12 4.80
N LYS A 72 -19.87 5.77 3.50
CA LYS A 72 -20.44 4.51 3.02
C LYS A 72 -19.52 3.30 3.19
N TYR A 73 -18.21 3.47 3.06
CA TYR A 73 -17.27 2.34 2.96
C TYR A 73 -16.18 2.33 4.05
N GLY A 74 -16.12 3.36 4.90
CA GLY A 74 -14.98 3.65 5.76
C GLY A 74 -13.88 4.42 5.01
N ARG A 75 -12.91 4.96 5.77
CA ARG A 75 -11.72 5.62 5.21
C ARG A 75 -10.49 4.73 5.39
N GLY A 76 -9.84 4.39 4.28
CA GLY A 76 -8.47 3.91 4.29
C GLY A 76 -7.52 5.11 4.34
N PHE A 77 -6.95 5.38 5.51
CA PHE A 77 -5.82 6.29 5.62
C PHE A 77 -4.60 5.62 5.01
N PHE A 78 -3.85 6.33 4.18
CA PHE A 78 -2.72 5.79 3.45
C PHE A 78 -1.56 6.78 3.42
N VAL A 79 -0.34 6.26 3.51
CA VAL A 79 0.90 7.02 3.26
C VAL A 79 1.94 6.08 2.65
N ARG A 80 2.75 6.62 1.73
CA ARG A 80 3.97 5.97 1.25
C ARG A 80 5.20 6.76 1.66
N CYS A 81 6.16 6.08 2.25
CA CYS A 81 7.46 6.63 2.62
C CYS A 81 8.55 6.00 1.75
N ASP A 82 9.23 6.82 0.95
CA ASP A 82 10.32 6.40 0.08
C ASP A 82 11.68 6.80 0.67
N TYR A 83 12.54 5.82 0.90
CA TYR A 83 13.92 5.99 1.33
C TYR A 83 14.84 5.72 0.14
N GLU A 84 15.10 6.78 -0.62
CA GLU A 84 15.83 6.72 -1.87
C GLU A 84 17.34 6.73 -1.67
N ASN A 85 18.10 6.09 -2.57
CA ASN A 85 19.57 6.06 -2.58
C ASN A 85 20.16 5.56 -1.24
N VAL A 86 19.58 4.50 -0.67
CA VAL A 86 20.14 3.80 0.50
C VAL A 86 21.16 2.75 0.08
N GLY A 87 22.06 2.37 0.98
CA GLY A 87 23.05 1.32 0.73
C GLY A 87 22.37 -0.03 0.40
N SER A 88 22.68 -0.59 -0.76
CA SER A 88 22.02 -1.81 -1.25
C SER A 88 22.20 -3.01 -0.32
N GLU A 89 23.37 -3.17 0.30
CA GLU A 89 23.63 -4.29 1.22
C GLU A 89 22.71 -4.24 2.44
N GLY A 90 22.70 -3.13 3.18
CA GLY A 90 21.84 -2.94 4.34
C GLY A 90 20.35 -3.03 3.99
N ALA A 91 19.93 -2.45 2.86
CA ALA A 91 18.54 -2.55 2.42
C ALA A 91 18.11 -3.99 2.08
N ASN A 92 19.01 -4.80 1.51
CA ASN A 92 18.75 -6.23 1.29
C ASN A 92 18.69 -7.00 2.60
N GLN A 93 19.58 -6.75 3.55
CA GLN A 93 19.56 -7.36 4.89
C GLN A 93 18.25 -7.03 5.64
N MET A 94 17.80 -5.78 5.54
CA MET A 94 16.53 -5.33 6.14
C MET A 94 15.32 -6.12 5.61
N ILE A 95 15.21 -6.26 4.29
CA ILE A 95 14.12 -7.03 3.68
C ILE A 95 14.25 -8.52 4.00
N GLU A 96 15.47 -9.05 4.05
CA GLU A 96 15.68 -10.46 4.38
C GLU A 96 15.27 -10.78 5.81
N LEU A 97 15.56 -9.89 6.77
CA LEU A 97 15.03 -9.98 8.14
C LEU A 97 13.49 -10.07 8.13
N LEU A 98 12.83 -9.20 7.36
CA LEU A 98 11.37 -9.19 7.26
C LEU A 98 10.83 -10.46 6.60
N ARG A 99 11.50 -11.01 5.58
CA ARG A 99 11.13 -12.29 4.96
C ARG A 99 11.26 -13.45 5.92
N GLN A 100 12.36 -13.52 6.66
CA GLN A 100 12.57 -14.56 7.69
C GLN A 100 11.49 -14.48 8.77
N THR A 101 11.11 -13.28 9.19
CA THR A 101 10.00 -13.04 10.13
C THR A 101 8.64 -13.43 9.55
N ALA A 102 8.45 -13.33 8.23
CA ALA A 102 7.24 -13.82 7.58
C ALA A 102 7.23 -15.36 7.52
N GLU A 103 8.36 -15.97 7.18
CA GLU A 103 8.53 -17.43 7.06
C GLU A 103 8.43 -18.14 8.41
N ASP A 104 8.96 -17.55 9.49
CA ASP A 104 8.89 -18.13 10.83
C ASP A 104 7.49 -18.04 11.45
N GLY A 105 6.62 -17.17 10.94
CA GLY A 105 5.25 -16.95 11.43
C GLY A 105 5.17 -16.41 12.86
N SER A 106 6.28 -15.93 13.43
CA SER A 106 6.42 -15.56 14.85
C SER A 106 5.54 -14.39 15.27
N LEU A 107 5.17 -13.53 14.32
CA LEU A 107 4.30 -12.38 14.55
C LEU A 107 2.81 -12.70 14.40
N VAL A 108 2.41 -13.82 13.81
CA VAL A 108 0.99 -14.13 13.59
C VAL A 108 0.26 -14.26 14.93
N ASN A 109 -0.92 -13.63 15.04
CA ASN A 109 -1.71 -13.48 16.28
C ASN A 109 -1.06 -12.62 17.38
N LYS A 110 0.16 -12.11 17.18
CA LYS A 110 0.77 -11.16 18.12
C LYS A 110 0.13 -9.80 17.98
N THR A 111 0.24 -9.06 19.07
CA THR A 111 -0.28 -7.71 19.20
C THR A 111 0.89 -6.74 19.23
N LEU A 112 0.84 -5.75 18.35
CA LEU A 112 1.85 -4.71 18.20
C LEU A 112 1.23 -3.37 18.57
N THR A 113 1.94 -2.58 19.36
CA THR A 113 1.48 -1.28 19.84
C THR A 113 2.48 -0.22 19.40
N GLY A 114 2.00 0.85 18.80
CA GLY A 114 2.80 2.01 18.41
C GLY A 114 2.13 3.31 18.85
N GLY A 115 2.81 4.44 18.62
CA GLY A 115 2.38 5.73 19.13
C GLY A 115 2.67 5.88 20.62
N SER A 116 2.31 7.05 21.16
CA SER A 116 2.53 7.40 22.56
C SER A 116 1.36 8.24 23.10
N GLY A 117 1.15 8.18 24.41
CA GLY A 117 0.09 8.94 25.07
C GLY A 117 -1.29 8.61 24.51
N GLN A 118 -2.04 9.63 24.12
CA GLN A 118 -3.42 9.51 23.61
C GLN A 118 -3.51 8.95 22.19
N ASP A 119 -2.41 9.00 21.43
CA ASP A 119 -2.37 8.50 20.05
C ASP A 119 -1.94 7.02 19.99
N GLN A 120 -1.71 6.36 21.13
CA GLN A 120 -1.32 4.96 21.14
C GLN A 120 -2.43 4.07 20.56
N LYS A 121 -2.07 3.22 19.60
CA LYS A 121 -2.98 2.22 19.02
C LYS A 121 -2.32 0.85 18.96
N THR A 122 -3.15 -0.16 19.17
CA THR A 122 -2.77 -1.55 19.24
C THR A 122 -3.39 -2.31 18.06
N TYR A 123 -2.57 -3.09 17.36
CA TYR A 123 -2.95 -3.85 16.17
C TYR A 123 -2.62 -5.32 16.37
N GLN A 124 -3.54 -6.22 16.02
CA GLN A 124 -3.28 -7.66 16.02
C GLN A 124 -2.94 -8.14 14.62
N VAL A 125 -1.79 -8.79 14.48
CA VAL A 125 -1.31 -9.33 13.20
C VAL A 125 -2.18 -10.52 12.80
N LYS A 126 -2.86 -10.41 11.66
CA LYS A 126 -3.65 -11.48 11.04
C LYS A 126 -2.76 -12.41 10.21
N SER A 127 -1.87 -11.83 9.40
CA SER A 127 -0.94 -12.57 8.55
C SER A 127 0.27 -11.72 8.19
N MET A 128 1.37 -12.39 7.89
CA MET A 128 2.56 -11.76 7.32
C MET A 128 3.11 -12.68 6.23
N ASP A 129 3.38 -12.16 5.04
CA ASP A 129 3.88 -12.94 3.89
C ASP A 129 4.84 -12.13 3.02
N ASP A 130 5.62 -12.81 2.16
CA ASP A 130 6.30 -12.17 1.02
C ASP A 130 5.47 -12.39 -0.24
N PHE A 131 4.86 -11.32 -0.73
CA PHE A 131 3.82 -11.37 -1.75
C PHE A 131 4.31 -12.11 -3.00
N SER A 132 3.51 -13.08 -3.43
CA SER A 132 3.67 -13.77 -4.69
C SER A 132 2.35 -13.77 -5.45
N TYR A 133 2.45 -13.61 -6.76
CA TYR A 133 1.34 -13.57 -7.67
C TYR A 133 1.53 -14.62 -8.76
N THR A 134 0.56 -15.51 -8.91
CA THR A 134 0.42 -16.38 -10.07
C THR A 134 -0.58 -15.74 -11.00
N ASP A 135 -0.14 -15.34 -12.18
CA ASP A 135 -1.00 -14.74 -13.18
C ASP A 135 -2.04 -15.77 -13.64
N PRO A 136 -3.34 -15.47 -13.54
CA PRO A 136 -4.38 -16.45 -13.84
C PRO A 136 -4.62 -16.64 -15.34
N ILE A 137 -3.93 -15.87 -16.20
CA ILE A 137 -4.05 -15.93 -17.66
C ILE A 137 -2.91 -16.75 -18.24
N ASP A 138 -1.67 -16.40 -17.91
CA ASP A 138 -0.47 -17.04 -18.48
C ASP A 138 0.23 -18.05 -17.53
N GLY A 139 -0.20 -18.12 -16.27
CA GLY A 139 0.35 -19.04 -15.27
C GLY A 139 1.74 -18.65 -14.74
N SER A 140 2.30 -17.51 -15.18
CA SER A 140 3.59 -17.03 -14.71
C SER A 140 3.55 -16.68 -13.23
N VAL A 141 4.67 -16.92 -12.53
CA VAL A 141 4.75 -16.71 -11.08
C VAL A 141 5.76 -15.61 -10.78
N SER A 142 5.28 -14.50 -10.24
CA SER A 142 6.09 -13.41 -9.70
C SER A 142 6.23 -13.60 -8.18
N LYS A 143 7.44 -13.88 -7.70
CA LYS A 143 7.76 -14.01 -6.27
C LYS A 143 8.44 -12.74 -5.75
N LYS A 144 8.54 -12.61 -4.43
CA LYS A 144 9.29 -11.55 -3.76
C LYS A 144 8.82 -10.13 -4.10
N GLN A 145 7.51 -9.94 -4.24
CA GLN A 145 6.91 -8.69 -4.71
C GLN A 145 6.66 -7.66 -3.59
N GLY A 146 6.92 -8.03 -2.34
CA GLY A 146 6.88 -7.15 -1.18
C GLY A 146 6.45 -7.90 0.06
N VAL A 147 7.09 -7.62 1.20
CA VAL A 147 6.68 -8.21 2.48
C VAL A 147 5.47 -7.45 2.99
N ARG A 148 4.38 -8.14 3.30
CA ARG A 148 3.12 -7.55 3.77
C ARG A 148 2.81 -8.03 5.17
N ILE A 149 2.35 -7.11 6.00
CA ILE A 149 1.77 -7.38 7.31
C ILE A 149 0.31 -6.93 7.22
N ILE A 150 -0.61 -7.85 7.46
CA ILE A 150 -2.05 -7.59 7.45
C ILE A 150 -2.55 -7.73 8.87
N PHE A 151 -3.29 -6.73 9.34
CA PHE A 151 -3.87 -6.72 10.68
C PHE A 151 -5.36 -7.10 10.64
N THR A 152 -5.90 -7.51 11.78
CA THR A 152 -7.30 -7.97 11.89
C THR A 152 -8.32 -6.85 11.69
N ASP A 153 -7.95 -5.59 11.92
CA ASP A 153 -8.80 -4.41 11.70
C ASP A 153 -8.83 -3.95 10.23
N GLY A 154 -8.10 -4.63 9.33
CA GLY A 154 -7.99 -4.26 7.92
C GLY A 154 -6.82 -3.32 7.61
N SER A 155 -6.09 -2.85 8.63
CA SER A 155 -4.85 -2.09 8.43
C SER A 155 -3.75 -2.97 7.85
N ARG A 156 -2.78 -2.37 7.15
CA ARG A 156 -1.67 -3.06 6.49
C ARG A 156 -0.38 -2.24 6.51
N VAL A 157 0.75 -2.94 6.58
CA VAL A 157 2.08 -2.39 6.32
C VAL A 157 2.72 -3.23 5.21
N ILE A 158 3.32 -2.57 4.23
CA ILE A 158 3.98 -3.24 3.10
C ILE A 158 5.38 -2.66 2.95
N TYR A 159 6.37 -3.53 2.70
CA TYR A 159 7.74 -3.13 2.39
C TYR A 159 8.09 -3.62 1.00
N ARG A 160 8.63 -2.71 0.16
CA ARG A 160 9.15 -3.05 -1.15
C ARG A 160 10.55 -2.48 -1.32
N LEU A 161 11.43 -3.28 -1.91
CA LEU A 161 12.77 -2.86 -2.30
C LEU A 161 12.83 -2.80 -3.82
N SER A 162 13.41 -1.72 -4.34
CA SER A 162 13.57 -1.53 -5.78
C SER A 162 14.93 -0.91 -6.10
N GLY A 163 15.37 -1.10 -7.35
CA GLY A 163 16.53 -0.40 -7.89
C GLY A 163 17.86 -0.79 -7.27
N THR A 164 18.14 -2.07 -6.99
CA THR A 164 19.38 -2.51 -6.31
C THR A 164 20.68 -2.42 -7.17
N GLY A 165 20.74 -1.51 -8.14
CA GLY A 165 21.88 -1.32 -9.04
C GLY A 165 22.99 -0.47 -8.44
N SER A 166 23.89 0.04 -9.30
CA SER A 166 25.04 0.86 -8.88
C SER A 166 24.67 2.21 -8.26
N ALA A 167 23.43 2.69 -8.46
CA ALA A 167 22.94 3.95 -7.92
C ALA A 167 22.43 3.87 -6.46
N GLY A 168 22.55 2.71 -5.81
CA GLY A 168 21.93 2.43 -4.51
C GLY A 168 20.48 1.97 -4.67
N ALA A 169 19.82 1.60 -3.58
CA ALA A 169 18.46 1.06 -3.61
C ALA A 169 17.41 2.06 -3.09
N THR A 170 16.13 1.80 -3.38
CA THR A 170 15.00 2.51 -2.78
C THR A 170 14.15 1.53 -2.00
N VAL A 171 14.02 1.78 -0.69
CA VAL A 171 13.06 1.10 0.20
C VAL A 171 11.78 1.93 0.21
N ARG A 172 10.65 1.31 -0.11
CA ARG A 172 9.31 1.91 0.00
C ARG A 172 8.53 1.23 1.11
N VAL A 173 8.03 2.03 2.04
CA VAL A 173 7.15 1.57 3.12
C VAL A 173 5.77 2.15 2.88
N TYR A 174 4.77 1.29 2.76
CA TYR A 174 3.37 1.67 2.59
C TYR A 174 2.64 1.35 3.89
N VAL A 175 1.90 2.32 4.40
CA VAL A 175 1.12 2.14 5.62
C VAL A 175 -0.32 2.52 5.33
N GLU A 176 -1.23 1.60 5.60
CA GLU A 176 -2.67 1.78 5.44
C GLU A 176 -3.37 1.47 6.75
N SER A 177 -4.23 2.37 7.25
CA SER A 177 -5.10 2.08 8.39
C SER A 177 -6.56 2.30 8.03
N TYR A 178 -7.37 1.26 8.23
CA TYR A 178 -8.80 1.31 7.99
C TYR A 178 -9.51 1.93 9.20
N GLU A 179 -10.35 2.93 8.95
CA GLU A 179 -11.18 3.58 9.94
C GLU A 179 -12.66 3.48 9.52
N PRO A 180 -13.49 2.71 10.25
CA PRO A 180 -14.92 2.65 10.00
C PRO A 180 -15.73 3.76 10.69
N ASP A 181 -15.14 4.47 11.67
CA ASP A 181 -15.84 5.52 12.43
C ASP A 181 -15.87 6.84 11.65
N GLU A 182 -17.07 7.23 11.21
CA GLU A 182 -17.32 8.48 10.46
C GLU A 182 -16.78 9.72 11.17
N SER A 183 -16.81 9.76 12.51
CA SER A 183 -16.33 10.91 13.28
C SER A 183 -14.82 11.15 13.15
N LYS A 184 -14.07 10.11 12.77
CA LYS A 184 -12.61 10.14 12.61
C LYS A 184 -12.18 10.32 11.17
N HIS A 185 -13.09 10.22 10.20
CA HIS A 185 -12.76 10.32 8.78
C HIS A 185 -12.16 11.66 8.35
N LEU A 186 -12.22 12.72 9.15
CA LEU A 186 -11.63 14.03 8.84
C LEU A 186 -10.35 14.33 9.63
N LEU A 187 -9.88 13.38 10.45
CA LEU A 187 -8.59 13.51 11.12
C LEU A 187 -7.44 13.62 10.10
N ASP A 188 -6.36 14.24 10.54
CA ASP A 188 -5.12 14.30 9.77
C ASP A 188 -4.53 12.90 9.62
N ALA A 189 -4.13 12.56 8.39
CA ALA A 189 -3.63 11.23 8.08
C ALA A 189 -2.32 10.91 8.81
N GLN A 190 -1.44 11.90 9.02
CA GLN A 190 -0.17 11.71 9.70
C GLN A 190 -0.38 11.35 11.17
N ILE A 191 -1.41 11.93 11.82
CA ILE A 191 -1.79 11.60 13.19
C ILE A 191 -2.31 10.16 13.25
N VAL A 192 -3.28 9.81 12.40
CA VAL A 192 -3.91 8.47 12.42
C VAL A 192 -2.91 7.36 12.09
N LEU A 193 -1.99 7.62 11.16
CA LEU A 193 -1.02 6.62 10.68
C LEU A 193 0.23 6.52 11.56
N LYS A 194 0.50 7.51 12.43
CA LYS A 194 1.72 7.52 13.26
C LYS A 194 1.93 6.24 14.06
N PRO A 195 0.93 5.66 14.75
CA PRO A 195 1.14 4.43 15.50
C PRO A 195 1.59 3.26 14.63
N LEU A 196 1.03 3.16 13.42
CA LEU A 196 1.34 2.07 12.51
C LEU A 196 2.69 2.29 11.80
N LEU A 197 3.05 3.55 11.53
CA LEU A 197 4.41 3.94 11.10
C LEU A 197 5.46 3.59 12.16
N ASP A 198 5.21 3.88 13.44
CA ASP A 198 6.14 3.54 14.52
C ASP A 198 6.36 2.02 14.59
N ILE A 199 5.28 1.23 14.48
CA ILE A 199 5.37 -0.24 14.37
C ILE A 199 6.20 -0.63 13.15
N ALA A 200 5.91 -0.04 11.99
CA ALA A 200 6.59 -0.38 10.75
C ALA A 200 8.11 -0.12 10.83
N LEU A 201 8.53 1.01 11.38
CA LEU A 201 9.94 1.36 11.51
C LEU A 201 10.68 0.48 12.52
N ASN A 202 10.02 0.15 13.64
CA ASN A 202 10.58 -0.72 14.67
C ASN A 202 10.78 -2.15 14.16
N LEU A 203 9.79 -2.72 13.47
CA LEU A 203 9.87 -4.09 12.94
C LEU A 203 10.97 -4.24 11.89
N SER A 204 11.06 -3.29 10.96
CA SER A 204 12.06 -3.38 9.88
C SER A 204 13.45 -2.97 10.33
N GLN A 205 13.60 -2.32 11.50
CA GLN A 205 14.86 -1.73 11.96
C GLN A 205 15.49 -0.82 10.88
N LEU A 206 14.65 -0.10 10.13
CA LEU A 206 15.05 0.59 8.89
C LEU A 206 16.23 1.53 9.11
N GLN A 207 16.18 2.31 10.19
CA GLN A 207 17.23 3.26 10.54
C GLN A 207 18.57 2.56 10.80
N GLN A 208 18.55 1.38 11.43
CA GLN A 208 19.77 0.63 11.74
C GLN A 208 20.43 0.08 10.46
N PHE A 209 19.63 -0.42 9.52
CA PHE A 209 20.14 -0.98 8.26
C PHE A 209 20.51 0.06 7.21
N THR A 210 19.84 1.20 7.20
CA THR A 210 20.00 2.21 6.12
C THR A 210 20.67 3.50 6.58
N GLY A 211 20.78 3.73 7.89
CA GLY A 211 21.23 4.99 8.48
C GLY A 211 20.24 6.15 8.32
N ARG A 212 19.05 5.95 7.75
CA ARG A 212 18.06 7.00 7.51
C ARG A 212 17.14 7.18 8.73
N ASP A 213 17.06 8.41 9.22
CA ASP A 213 16.17 8.86 10.29
C ASP A 213 14.81 9.35 9.76
N ALA A 214 14.74 9.78 8.50
CA ALA A 214 13.52 10.22 7.83
C ALA A 214 13.45 9.71 6.37
N PRO A 215 12.24 9.55 5.81
CA PRO A 215 12.07 9.26 4.39
C PRO A 215 12.52 10.43 3.52
N THR A 216 13.01 10.13 2.32
CA THR A 216 13.34 11.15 1.31
C THR A 216 12.05 11.79 0.76
N VAL A 217 11.01 10.98 0.53
CA VAL A 217 9.71 11.41 0.01
C VAL A 217 8.58 10.80 0.83
N ILE A 218 7.55 11.61 1.10
CA ILE A 218 6.29 11.18 1.69
C ILE A 218 5.18 11.50 0.68
N THR A 219 4.32 10.52 0.41
CA THR A 219 3.14 10.66 -0.47
C THR A 219 1.88 10.28 0.28
#